data_AF-A0A2T7D5N2-F1
#
_entry.id   AF-A0A2T7D5N2-F1
#
_cell.length_a   1.000
_cell.length_b   1.000
_cell.length_c   1.000
_cell.angle_alpha   90.00
_cell.angle_beta   90.00
_cell.angle_gamma   90.00
#
_symmetry.space_group_name_H-M   'P 1'
#
loop_
_entity.id
_entity.type
_entity.pdbx_description
1 polymer ?
#
loop_
_entity_poly.entity_id
_entity_poly.type
_entity_poly.pdbx_seq_one_letter_code
_entity_poly.pdbx_strand_id
1 'polypeptide(L)'
;MELQKDAGRRDKGIHYKAKRYVVIGDDMFYRTLEGLLLKCLGPVESNRLLHEVHEGTCGTHQSARKMKWLIRWSGYYWPTMLEDCFKYYKGCQACQRFGKI
;
A
#
# COMPACT_ATOMS: atom_id res chain seq x y z
N MET A 1 -46.91 -3.77 10.43
CA MET A 1 -46.00 -4.76 11.05
C MET A 1 -45.55 -5.62 9.88
N GLU A 2 -44.34 -5.51 9.33
CA GLU A 2 -43.03 -5.31 9.95
C GLU A 2 -42.15 -4.32 9.16
N LEU A 3 -41.52 -3.44 9.94
CA LEU A 3 -40.21 -2.81 9.74
C LEU A 3 -39.17 -3.95 9.89
N GLN A 4 -38.07 -4.12 9.14
CA GLN A 4 -37.02 -3.15 8.82
C GLN A 4 -35.79 -3.86 8.16
N LYS A 5 -34.94 -3.04 7.49
CA LYS A 5 -33.44 -3.04 7.46
C LYS A 5 -32.74 -4.17 6.68
N ASP A 6 -31.68 -3.96 5.87
CA ASP A 6 -30.45 -3.19 6.12
C ASP A 6 -29.75 -2.72 4.82
N ALA A 7 -29.91 -1.44 4.43
CA ALA A 7 -29.06 -0.80 3.41
C ALA A 7 -28.07 0.22 4.01
N GLY A 8 -28.26 0.63 5.27
CA GLY A 8 -27.58 1.79 5.87
C GLY A 8 -26.29 1.54 6.65
N ARG A 9 -25.78 0.30 6.74
CA ARG A 9 -24.65 -0.05 7.61
C ARG A 9 -23.29 -0.15 6.91
N ARG A 10 -23.24 -0.22 5.58
CA ARG A 10 -21.99 -0.41 4.79
C ARG A 10 -21.39 0.88 4.20
N ASP A 11 -22.17 1.95 4.06
CA ASP A 11 -21.74 3.18 3.35
C ASP A 11 -20.88 4.14 4.21
N LYS A 12 -21.18 4.25 5.52
CA LYS A 12 -20.43 5.13 6.44
C LYS A 12 -18.93 4.83 6.48
N GLY A 13 -18.56 3.56 6.31
CA GLY A 13 -17.17 3.11 6.32
C GLY A 13 -16.38 3.54 5.08
N ILE A 14 -17.03 3.64 3.92
CA ILE A 14 -16.39 4.10 2.67
C ILE A 14 -16.13 5.60 2.76
N HIS A 15 -17.15 6.37 3.15
CA HIS A 15 -17.01 7.82 3.36
C HIS A 15 -15.91 8.16 4.38
N TYR A 16 -15.85 7.43 5.49
CA TYR A 16 -14.80 7.64 6.50
C TYR A 16 -13.39 7.33 5.98
N LYS A 17 -13.23 6.29 5.15
CA LYS A 17 -11.95 5.97 4.50
C LYS A 17 -11.58 6.99 3.43
N ALA A 18 -12.57 7.47 2.65
CA ALA A 18 -12.38 8.44 1.58
C ALA A 18 -11.86 9.79 2.10
N LYS A 19 -12.25 10.20 3.32
CA LYS A 19 -11.74 11.44 3.98
C LYS A 19 -10.22 11.49 4.13
N ARG A 20 -9.52 10.36 4.02
CA ARG A 20 -8.07 10.31 4.07
C ARG A 20 -7.41 10.55 2.73
N TYR A 21 -8.15 10.67 1.64
CA TYR A 21 -7.59 10.94 0.33
C TYR A 21 -7.85 12.40 -0.05
N VAL A 22 -6.85 13.02 -0.67
CA VAL A 22 -6.93 14.39 -1.21
C VAL A 22 -6.33 14.40 -2.62
N VAL A 23 -6.87 15.23 -3.50
CA VAL A 23 -6.32 15.46 -4.85
C VAL A 23 -5.63 16.82 -4.85
N ILE A 24 -4.40 16.87 -5.34
CA ILE A 24 -3.59 18.09 -5.47
C ILE A 24 -3.03 18.11 -6.89
N GLY A 25 -3.50 19.05 -7.72
CA GLY A 25 -3.27 18.99 -9.17
C GLY A 25 -3.88 17.72 -9.75
N ASP A 26 -3.07 16.97 -10.50
CA ASP A 26 -3.47 15.69 -11.11
C ASP A 26 -3.13 14.46 -10.26
N ASP A 27 -2.51 14.66 -9.09
CA ASP A 27 -2.04 13.59 -8.22
C ASP A 27 -2.99 13.36 -7.02
N MET A 28 -3.18 12.08 -6.67
CA MET A 28 -3.90 11.68 -5.46
C MET A 28 -2.92 11.43 -4.32
N PHE A 29 -3.28 11.84 -3.11
CA PHE A 29 -2.49 11.67 -1.88
C PHE A 29 -3.32 11.02 -0.77
N TYR A 30 -2.66 10.20 0.05
CA TYR A 30 -3.20 9.66 1.29
C TYR A 30 -2.67 10.45 2.49
N ARG A 31 -3.57 10.93 3.34
CA ARG A 31 -3.29 11.63 4.59
C ARG A 31 -3.15 10.63 5.75
N THR A 32 -1.99 10.62 6.39
CA THR A 32 -1.75 9.81 7.59
C THR A 32 -2.43 10.40 8.83
N LEU A 33 -2.43 9.65 9.94
CA LEU A 33 -2.98 10.15 11.20
C LEU A 33 -2.19 11.35 11.74
N GLU A 34 -0.89 11.37 11.44
CA GLU A 34 0.05 12.44 11.77
C GLU A 34 -0.08 13.64 10.82
N GLY A 35 -1.01 13.59 9.86
CA GLY A 35 -1.26 14.68 8.90
C GLY A 35 -0.33 14.70 7.68
N LEU A 36 0.62 13.77 7.58
CA LEU A 36 1.54 13.67 6.43
C LEU A 36 0.79 13.25 5.17
N LEU A 37 1.23 13.77 4.02
CA LEU A 37 0.69 13.40 2.71
C LEU A 37 1.65 12.43 2.01
N LEU A 38 1.10 11.28 1.61
CA LEU A 38 1.81 10.27 0.85
C LEU A 38 1.24 10.20 -0.56
N LYS A 39 2.06 10.32 -1.60
CA LYS A 39 1.62 10.22 -2.99
C LYS A 39 1.08 8.81 -3.27
N CYS A 40 -0.13 8.74 -3.78
CA CYS A 40 -0.74 7.48 -4.19
C CYS A 40 -0.14 7.04 -5.53
N LEU A 41 0.33 5.80 -5.59
CA LEU A 41 0.90 5.22 -6.81
C LEU A 41 -0.10 4.32 -7.52
N GLY A 42 -0.06 4.36 -8.85
CA GLY A 42 -0.77 3.40 -9.69
C GLY A 42 -0.09 2.02 -9.71
N PRO A 43 -0.75 0.97 -10.25
CA PRO A 43 -0.21 -0.39 -10.29
C PRO A 43 1.15 -0.51 -10.98
N VAL A 44 1.39 0.27 -12.04
CA VAL A 44 2.65 0.25 -12.79
C VAL A 44 3.79 0.83 -11.96
N GLU A 45 3.57 1.99 -11.34
CA GLU A 45 4.56 2.68 -10.52
C GLU A 45 4.86 1.91 -9.23
N SER A 46 3.81 1.38 -8.57
CA SER A 46 3.97 0.59 -7.36
C SER A 46 4.77 -0.68 -7.62
N ASN A 47 4.55 -1.36 -8.75
CA ASN A 47 5.33 -2.55 -9.12
C ASN A 47 6.81 -2.23 -9.35
N ARG A 48 7.11 -1.13 -10.06
CA ARG A 48 8.50 -0.67 -10.25
C ARG A 48 9.18 -0.36 -8.92
N LEU A 49 8.49 0.35 -8.04
CA LEU A 49 9.02 0.68 -6.71
C LEU A 49 9.23 -0.57 -5.85
N LEU A 50 8.34 -1.56 -5.92
CA LEU A 50 8.54 -2.85 -5.24
C LEU A 50 9.82 -3.55 -5.71
N HIS A 51 10.05 -3.59 -7.03
CA HIS A 51 11.27 -4.16 -7.60
C HIS A 51 12.52 -3.39 -7.13
N GLU A 52 12.52 -2.06 -7.20
CA GLU A 52 13.66 -1.24 -6.75
C GLU A 52 13.98 -1.43 -5.26
N VAL A 53 12.95 -1.45 -4.40
CA VAL A 53 13.14 -1.59 -2.95
C VAL A 53 13.52 -3.03 -2.55
N HIS A 54 13.08 -4.04 -3.30
CA HIS A 54 13.42 -5.43 -3.03
C HIS A 54 14.78 -5.83 -3.60
N GLU A 55 15.00 -5.55 -4.89
CA GLU A 55 16.06 -6.13 -5.74
C GLU A 55 16.82 -5.08 -6.56
N GLY A 56 16.60 -3.78 -6.34
CA GLY A 56 17.26 -2.70 -7.08
C GLY A 56 18.79 -2.74 -6.99
N THR A 57 19.48 -1.70 -7.45
CA THR A 57 20.95 -1.69 -7.69
C THR A 57 21.83 -2.18 -6.52
N CYS A 58 21.31 -2.18 -5.28
CA CYS A 58 22.01 -2.71 -4.10
C CYS A 58 21.51 -4.10 -3.59
N GLY A 59 20.55 -4.77 -4.27
CA GLY A 59 20.26 -6.20 -4.14
C GLY A 59 19.91 -6.72 -2.75
N THR A 60 19.27 -5.91 -1.90
CA THR A 60 19.17 -6.23 -0.46
C THR A 60 18.05 -7.19 -0.05
N HIS A 61 17.25 -7.73 -1.00
CA HIS A 61 16.17 -8.70 -0.78
C HIS A 61 15.31 -8.40 0.46
N GLN A 62 14.85 -7.14 0.54
CA GLN A 62 14.18 -6.63 1.74
C GLN A 62 12.92 -7.44 2.06
N SER A 63 12.69 -7.71 3.35
CA SER A 63 11.44 -8.33 3.81
C SER A 63 10.23 -7.45 3.49
N ALA A 64 9.06 -8.06 3.29
CA ALA A 64 7.82 -7.33 2.97
C ALA A 64 7.49 -6.19 3.96
N ARG A 65 7.75 -6.39 5.26
CA ARG A 65 7.55 -5.35 6.29
C ARG A 65 8.53 -4.19 6.14
N LYS A 66 9.79 -4.48 5.82
CA LYS A 66 10.82 -3.45 5.60
C LYS A 66 10.56 -2.69 4.31
N MET A 67 10.14 -3.36 3.23
CA MET A 67 9.70 -2.71 2.00
C MET A 67 8.59 -1.70 2.26
N LYS A 68 7.49 -2.12 2.91
CA LYS A 68 6.39 -1.22 3.30
C LYS A 68 6.90 -0.01 4.08
N TRP A 69 7.80 -0.23 5.05
CA TRP A 69 8.35 0.85 5.85
C TRP A 69 9.15 1.84 5.00
N LEU A 70 10.06 1.35 4.14
CA LEU A 70 10.87 2.17 3.24
C LEU A 70 10.00 2.98 2.27
N ILE A 71 9.05 2.33 1.59
CA ILE A 71 8.14 2.96 0.64
C ILE A 71 7.34 4.09 1.30
N ARG A 72 6.80 3.81 2.50
CA ARG A 72 5.99 4.77 3.24
C ARG A 72 6.84 5.93 3.78
N TRP A 73 8.08 5.65 4.19
CA TRP A 73 9.07 6.65 4.59
C TRP A 73 9.48 7.55 3.41
N SER A 74 9.57 7.00 2.21
CA SER A 74 9.81 7.73 0.97
C SER A 74 8.61 8.52 0.46
N GLY A 75 7.49 8.56 1.20
CA GLY A 75 6.34 9.40 0.86
C GLY A 75 5.34 8.76 -0.10
N TYR A 76 5.36 7.44 -0.29
CA TYR A 76 4.46 6.76 -1.22
C TYR A 76 3.40 5.90 -0.51
N TYR A 77 2.26 5.71 -1.18
CA TYR A 77 1.16 4.90 -0.66
C TYR A 77 0.35 4.20 -1.76
N TRP A 78 -0.24 3.05 -1.43
CA TRP A 78 -1.40 2.49 -2.11
C TRP A 78 -2.14 1.52 -1.16
N PRO A 79 -3.45 1.27 -1.36
CA PRO A 79 -4.27 0.53 -0.39
C PRO A 79 -3.77 -0.88 -0.05
N THR A 80 -3.32 -1.63 -1.06
CA THR A 80 -2.87 -3.03 -0.98
C THR A 80 -1.36 -3.17 -0.71
N MET A 81 -0.66 -2.09 -0.36
CA MET A 81 0.81 -2.06 -0.26
C MET A 81 1.42 -3.21 0.54
N LEU A 82 0.88 -3.53 1.71
CA LEU A 82 1.44 -4.61 2.52
C LEU A 82 1.26 -5.98 1.85
N GLU A 83 0.08 -6.22 1.28
CA GLU A 83 -0.25 -7.46 0.57
C GLU A 83 0.61 -7.61 -0.67
N ASP A 84 0.81 -6.54 -1.42
CA ASP A 84 1.68 -6.54 -2.60
C ASP A 84 3.15 -6.73 -2.22
N CYS A 85 3.62 -6.13 -1.12
CA CYS A 85 4.96 -6.40 -0.59
C CYS A 85 5.14 -7.88 -0.23
N PHE A 86 4.14 -8.50 0.40
CA PHE A 86 4.19 -9.93 0.73
C PHE A 86 4.13 -10.80 -0.52
N LYS A 87 3.28 -10.47 -1.48
CA LYS A 87 3.16 -11.20 -2.74
C LYS A 87 4.48 -11.14 -3.51
N TYR A 88 5.11 -9.98 -3.57
CA TYR A 88 6.40 -9.79 -4.21
C TYR A 88 7.50 -10.59 -3.50
N TYR A 89 7.64 -10.42 -2.19
CA TYR A 89 8.61 -11.16 -1.37
C TYR A 89 8.45 -12.69 -1.50
N LYS A 90 7.20 -13.18 -1.45
CA LYS A 90 6.90 -14.61 -1.62
C LYS A 90 7.15 -15.11 -3.03
N GLY A 91 7.11 -14.25 -4.05
CA GLY A 91 7.40 -14.61 -5.44
C GLY A 91 8.90 -14.62 -5.76
N CYS A 92 9.73 -13.97 -4.94
CA CYS A 92 11.17 -13.89 -5.17
C CYS A 92 11.86 -15.25 -4.98
N GLN A 93 12.49 -15.75 -6.03
CA GLN A 93 13.17 -17.04 -6.04
C GLN A 93 14.39 -17.07 -5.09
N ALA A 94 15.13 -15.98 -4.98
CA ALA A 94 16.26 -15.88 -4.06
C ALA A 94 15.77 -15.93 -2.60
N CYS A 95 14.73 -15.19 -2.26
CA CYS A 95 14.12 -15.26 -0.92
C CYS A 95 13.52 -16.63 -0.61
N GLN A 96 12.93 -17.33 -1.59
CA GLN A 96 12.41 -18.69 -1.37
C GLN A 96 13.52 -19.70 -1.05
N ARG A 97 14.69 -19.53 -1.67
CA ARG A 97 15.83 -20.44 -1.48
C ARG A 97 16.60 -20.17 -0.20
N PHE A 98 16.76 -18.91 0.18
CA PHE A 98 17.68 -18.50 1.26
C PHE A 98 16.99 -17.85 2.46
N GLY A 99 15.74 -17.41 2.31
CA GLY A 99 14.96 -16.75 3.35
C GLY A 99 14.05 -17.72 4.11
N LYS A 100 13.67 -17.31 5.33
CA LYS A 100 12.55 -17.93 6.05
C LYS A 100 11.26 -17.24 5.59
N ILE A 101 10.63 -17.77 4.55
CA ILE A 101 9.35 -17.27 4.02
C ILE A 101 8.18 -17.78 4.86
#